data_AF-A0A397M5S4-F1
#
_entry.id   AF-A0A397M5S4-F1
#
_cell.length_a   1.000
_cell.length_b   1.000
_cell.length_c   1.000
_cell.angle_alpha   90.00
_cell.angle_beta   90.00
_cell.angle_gamma   90.00
#
_symmetry.space_group_name_H-M   'P 1'
#
loop_
_entity.id
_entity.type
_entity.pdbx_description
1 polymer ?
#
loop_
_entity_poly.entity_id
_entity_poly.type
_entity_poly.pdbx_seq_one_letter_code
_entity_poly.pdbx_strand_id
1 'polypeptide(L)'
;MIYANPGSAGAVITLKPRYGNYIGGEFVAPLSGQYFTNTSPVDGSVIAEFPRSNAADIDKALDAAHAAADAWGKTSVQERSHIL
;
A
#
# COMPACT_ATOMS: atom_id res chain seq x y z
N MET A 1 -27.01 2.54 0.98
CA MET A 1 -26.82 1.35 0.12
C MET A 1 -26.07 0.33 0.95
N ILE A 2 -26.58 -0.90 1.10
CA ILE A 2 -25.86 -1.98 1.79
C ILE A 2 -25.08 -2.73 0.70
N TYR A 3 -23.76 -2.75 0.80
CA TYR A 3 -22.90 -3.49 -0.12
C TYR A 3 -22.71 -4.91 0.41
N ALA A 4 -22.61 -5.88 -0.50
CA ALA A 4 -22.18 -7.23 -0.14
C ALA A 4 -20.72 -7.21 0.32
N ASN A 5 -20.37 -8.10 1.26
CA ASN A 5 -19.03 -8.16 1.83
C ASN A 5 -17.99 -8.51 0.75
N PRO A 6 -16.77 -7.94 0.80
CA PRO A 6 -15.72 -8.28 -0.16
C PRO A 6 -15.49 -9.79 -0.28
N GLY A 7 -15.39 -10.30 -1.51
CA GLY A 7 -15.22 -11.75 -1.76
C GLY A 7 -16.49 -12.60 -1.69
N SER A 8 -17.66 -12.02 -1.38
CA SER A 8 -18.96 -12.69 -1.43
C SER A 8 -19.71 -12.46 -2.75
N ALA A 9 -20.79 -13.21 -2.98
CA ALA A 9 -21.64 -13.04 -4.17
C ALA A 9 -22.27 -11.63 -4.20
N GLY A 10 -22.07 -10.89 -5.30
CA GLY A 10 -22.53 -9.51 -5.46
C GLY A 10 -21.59 -8.45 -4.88
N ALA A 11 -20.40 -8.84 -4.40
CA ALA A 11 -19.38 -7.91 -3.97
C ALA A 11 -18.86 -7.06 -5.13
N VAL A 12 -18.75 -5.75 -4.91
CA VAL A 12 -18.20 -4.80 -5.90
C VAL A 12 -16.67 -4.75 -5.89
N ILE A 13 -16.04 -5.37 -4.89
CA ILE A 13 -14.57 -5.42 -4.75
C ILE A 13 -14.10 -6.82 -4.36
N THR A 14 -12.88 -7.15 -4.81
CA THR A 14 -12.15 -8.35 -4.42
C THR A 14 -10.84 -7.94 -3.77
N LEU A 15 -10.55 -8.49 -2.59
CA LEU A 15 -9.32 -8.24 -1.86
C LEU A 15 -8.28 -9.31 -2.17
N LYS A 16 -7.00 -8.92 -2.25
CA LYS A 16 -5.90 -9.87 -2.37
C LYS A 16 -5.61 -10.46 -0.98
N PRO A 17 -5.14 -11.72 -0.90
CA PRO A 17 -4.79 -12.33 0.39
C PRO A 17 -3.61 -11.62 1.08
N ARG A 18 -2.72 -10.98 0.31
CA ARG A 18 -1.51 -10.32 0.81
C ARG A 18 -1.14 -9.13 -0.05
N TYR A 19 -0.64 -8.07 0.60
CA TYR A 19 -0.18 -6.83 -0.03
C TYR A 19 1.30 -6.56 0.28
N GLY A 20 1.96 -5.74 -0.53
CA GLY A 20 3.35 -5.30 -0.32
C GLY A 20 3.44 -3.84 0.13
N ASN A 21 4.64 -3.43 0.55
CA ASN A 21 4.99 -2.02 0.69
C ASN A 21 5.03 -1.40 -0.71
N TYR A 22 4.59 -0.16 -0.87
CA TYR A 22 4.73 0.54 -2.14
C TYR A 22 5.96 1.45 -2.10
N ILE A 23 7.06 0.99 -2.69
CA ILE A 23 8.37 1.66 -2.62
C ILE A 23 8.94 1.76 -4.04
N GLY A 24 9.35 2.96 -4.44
CA GLY A 24 9.98 3.19 -5.74
C GLY A 24 9.06 2.92 -6.94
N GLY A 25 7.75 3.03 -6.77
CA GLY A 25 6.77 2.81 -7.84
C GLY A 25 6.24 1.36 -7.92
N GLU A 26 6.67 0.46 -7.04
CA GLU A 26 6.31 -0.96 -7.09
C GLU A 26 5.84 -1.50 -5.74
N PHE A 27 4.99 -2.54 -5.77
CA PHE A 27 4.63 -3.31 -4.58
C PHE A 27 5.69 -4.35 -4.27
N VAL A 28 6.39 -4.20 -3.14
CA VAL A 28 7.48 -5.07 -2.70
C VAL A 28 7.15 -5.77 -1.37
N ALA A 29 7.62 -7.00 -1.18
CA ALA A 29 7.54 -7.67 0.11
C ALA A 29 8.41 -6.95 1.17
N PRO A 30 8.07 -7.02 2.48
CA PRO A 30 8.94 -6.51 3.53
C PRO A 30 10.23 -7.32 3.56
N LEU A 31 11.35 -6.64 3.78
CA LEU A 31 12.69 -7.25 3.78
C LEU A 31 12.84 -8.34 4.86
N SER A 32 12.14 -8.20 5.98
CA SER A 32 12.10 -9.21 7.05
C SER A 32 11.19 -10.40 6.77
N GLY A 33 10.38 -10.35 5.69
CA GLY A 33 9.34 -11.32 5.38
C GLY A 33 8.18 -11.35 6.38
N GLN A 34 8.14 -10.43 7.35
CA GLN A 34 7.11 -10.40 8.40
C GLN A 34 5.82 -9.73 7.90
N TYR A 35 4.69 -10.33 8.23
CA TYR A 35 3.36 -9.82 7.92
C TYR A 35 2.48 -9.83 9.16
N PHE A 36 1.41 -9.03 9.13
CA PHE A 36 0.34 -9.12 10.11
C PHE A 36 -1.02 -9.19 9.41
N THR A 37 -1.94 -9.94 10.00
CA THR A 37 -3.30 -10.08 9.52
C THR A 37 -4.13 -8.90 10.01
N ASN A 38 -4.88 -8.27 9.09
CA ASN A 38 -5.91 -7.30 9.44
C ASN A 38 -7.28 -7.98 9.37
N THR A 39 -8.13 -7.72 10.35
CA THR A 39 -9.47 -8.30 10.47
C THR A 39 -10.53 -7.21 10.42
N SER A 40 -11.68 -7.54 9.84
CA SER A 40 -12.84 -6.67 9.79
C SER A 40 -13.38 -6.38 11.20
N PRO A 41 -13.59 -5.11 11.59
CA PRO A 41 -14.23 -4.78 12.86
C PRO A 41 -15.73 -5.10 12.87
N VAL A 42 -16.32 -5.41 11.71
CA VAL A 42 -17.77 -5.69 11.57
C VAL A 42 -18.09 -7.11 12.05
N ASP A 43 -17.25 -8.08 11.70
CA ASP A 43 -17.53 -9.50 11.89
C ASP A 43 -16.30 -10.34 12.29
N GLY A 44 -15.13 -9.71 12.44
CA GLY A 44 -13.87 -10.39 12.77
C GLY A 44 -13.25 -11.19 11.61
N SER A 45 -13.84 -11.16 10.42
CA SER A 45 -13.30 -11.89 9.26
C SER A 45 -11.94 -11.36 8.82
N VAL A 46 -11.10 -12.22 8.25
CA VAL A 46 -9.78 -11.82 7.73
C VAL A 46 -9.96 -10.99 6.46
N ILE A 47 -9.36 -9.79 6.44
CA ILE A 47 -9.33 -8.91 5.27
C ILE A 47 -8.17 -9.32 4.36
N ALA A 48 -6.94 -9.24 4.87
CA ALA A 48 -5.70 -9.56 4.17
C ALA A 48 -4.50 -9.51 5.14
N GLU A 49 -3.33 -9.93 4.65
CA GLU A 49 -2.06 -9.71 5.30
C GLU A 49 -1.33 -8.49 4.74
N PHE A 50 -0.74 -7.71 5.65
CA PHE A 50 0.01 -6.49 5.33
C PHE A 50 1.43 -6.57 5.89
N PRO A 51 2.41 -5.93 5.24
CA PRO A 51 3.80 -5.95 5.68
C PRO A 51 3.92 -5.43 7.12
N ARG A 52 4.63 -6.18 7.98
CA ARG A 52 5.11 -5.70 9.27
C ARG A 52 6.52 -5.17 9.09
N SER A 53 6.61 -4.04 8.40
CA SER A 53 7.86 -3.39 8.01
C SER A 53 8.68 -2.94 9.21
N ASN A 54 10.00 -2.92 9.04
CA ASN A 54 10.94 -2.47 10.07
C ASN A 54 11.89 -1.38 9.54
N ALA A 55 12.93 -1.04 10.30
CA ALA A 55 13.90 -0.01 9.93
C ALA A 55 14.51 -0.22 8.53
N ALA A 56 14.80 -1.45 8.13
CA ALA A 56 15.41 -1.71 6.82
C ALA A 56 14.45 -1.39 5.66
N ASP A 57 13.15 -1.68 5.82
CA ASP A 57 12.13 -1.29 4.84
C ASP A 57 11.98 0.23 4.77
N ILE A 58 12.10 0.91 5.92
CA ILE A 58 12.04 2.37 6.01
C ILE A 58 13.24 2.99 5.29
N ASP A 59 14.46 2.50 5.53
CA ASP A 59 15.67 2.99 4.86
C ASP A 59 15.54 2.82 3.34
N LYS A 60 15.07 1.67 2.86
CA LYS A 60 14.80 1.44 1.43
C LYS A 60 13.76 2.43 0.87
N ALA A 61 12.73 2.75 1.64
CA ALA A 61 11.72 3.73 1.24
C ALA A 61 12.31 5.14 1.16
N LEU A 62 13.16 5.51 2.11
CA LEU A 62 13.85 6.80 2.15
C LEU A 62 14.85 6.94 0.99
N ASP A 63 15.61 5.91 0.66
CA ASP A 63 16.51 5.91 -0.49
C ASP A 63 15.74 6.18 -1.79
N ALA A 64 14.61 5.51 -1.99
CA ALA A 64 13.74 5.73 -3.14
C ALA A 64 13.14 7.15 -3.16
N ALA A 65 12.72 7.67 -2.00
CA ALA A 65 12.18 9.02 -1.89
C ALA A 65 13.25 10.09 -2.18
N HIS A 66 14.46 9.95 -1.63
CA HIS A 66 15.57 10.86 -1.89
C HIS A 66 16.01 10.84 -3.36
N ALA A 67 16.02 9.66 -3.99
CA ALA A 67 16.32 9.55 -5.42
C ALA A 67 15.31 10.30 -6.30
N ALA A 68 14.03 10.36 -5.90
CA ALA A 68 12.98 11.07 -6.62
C ALA A 68 12.86 12.57 -6.26
N ALA A 69 13.37 12.97 -5.09
CA ALA A 69 13.10 14.27 -4.49
C ALA A 69 13.53 15.46 -5.35
N ASP A 70 14.72 15.43 -5.95
CA ASP A 70 15.23 16.55 -6.76
C ASP A 70 14.41 16.74 -8.05
N ALA A 71 14.12 15.65 -8.76
CA ALA A 71 13.33 15.69 -9.99
C ALA A 71 11.89 16.16 -9.72
N TRP A 72 11.25 15.62 -8.68
CA TRP A 72 9.91 16.03 -8.26
C TRP A 72 9.86 17.47 -7.74
N GLY A 73 10.89 17.89 -7.00
CA GLY A 73 11.02 19.25 -6.47
C GLY A 73 11.15 20.31 -7.56
N LYS A 74 11.69 19.93 -8.73
CA LYS A 74 11.80 20.78 -9.93
C LYS A 74 10.55 20.77 -10.81
N THR A 75 9.58 19.89 -10.56
CA THR A 75 8.32 19.84 -11.32
C THR A 75 7.51 21.12 -11.10
N SER A 76 7.00 21.70 -12.20
CA SER A 76 6.27 22.96 -12.15
C SER A 76 5.00 22.87 -11.30
N VAL A 77 4.48 24.01 -10.85
CA VAL A 77 3.21 24.05 -10.10
C VAL A 77 2.06 23.53 -10.98
N GLN A 78 2.07 23.86 -12.28
CA GLN A 78 1.08 23.42 -13.25
C GLN A 78 1.10 21.90 -13.41
N GLU A 79 2.27 21.30 -13.64
CA GLU A 79 2.39 19.84 -13.75
C GLU A 79 2.00 19.12 -12.46
N ARG A 80 2.41 19.62 -11.28
CA ARG A 80 1.98 19.03 -10.01
C ARG A 80 0.46 19.11 -9.81
N SER A 81 -0.17 20.20 -10.25
CA SER A 81 -1.63 20.36 -10.23
C SER A 81 -2.37 19.44 -11.20
N HIS A 82 -1.72 18.96 -12.27
CA HIS A 82 -2.32 17.97 -13.17
C HIS A 82 -2.26 16.55 -12.59
N ILE A 83 -1.39 16.29 -11.61
CA ILE A 83 -1.20 14.95 -11.01
C ILE A 83 -2.08 14.74 -9.76
N LEU A 84 -2.36 15.80 -8.99
CA LEU A 84 -3.10 15.78 -7.71
C LEU A 84 -4.59 16.10 -7.89
#